data_AF-A0A7X1IUM7-F1
#
_entry.id   AF-A0A7X1IUM7-F1
#
_cell.length_a   1.000
_cell.length_b   1.000
_cell.length_c   1.000
_cell.angle_alpha   90.00
_cell.angle_beta   90.00
_cell.angle_gamma   90.00
#
_symmetry.space_group_name_H-M   'P 1'
#
loop_
_entity.id
_entity.type
_entity.pdbx_description
1 polymer ?
#
loop_
_entity_poly.entity_id
_entity_poly.type
_entity_poly.pdbx_seq_one_letter_code
_entity_poly.pdbx_strand_id
1 'polypeptide(L)' 'MNITASQIRAARGLLDWSQQQLATTANVGLSTIRSFETGKRVPIANNLQAIRTALESAGVIFIDQNGNGPGVRLRDRQQ' A
#
# COMPACT_ATOMS: atom_id res chain seq x y z
N MET A 1 -9.41 7.56 6.15
CA MET A 1 -7.96 7.73 6.28
C MET A 1 -7.33 7.24 4.99
N ASN A 2 -6.64 8.11 4.24
CA ASN A 2 -6.18 7.82 2.87
C ASN A 2 -4.70 7.40 2.88
N ILE A 3 -4.38 6.18 2.43
CA ILE A 3 -3.00 5.79 2.15
C ILE A 3 -2.49 6.53 0.91
N THR A 4 -1.22 6.94 0.93
CA THR A 4 -0.60 7.73 -0.15
C THR A 4 0.18 6.87 -1.15
N ALA A 5 0.46 7.42 -2.34
CA ALA A 5 1.29 6.76 -3.36
C ALA A 5 2.71 6.44 -2.87
N SER A 6 3.30 7.28 -2.02
CA SER A 6 4.60 7.01 -1.40
C SER A 6 4.52 5.88 -0.38
N GLN A 7 3.48 5.84 0.46
CA GLN A 7 3.28 4.75 1.41
C GLN A 7 3.05 3.40 0.71
N ILE A 8 2.31 3.36 -0.40
CA ILE A 8 2.12 2.13 -1.19
C ILE A 8 3.46 1.63 -1.75
N ARG A 9 4.26 2.52 -2.33
CA ARG A 9 5.60 2.16 -2.86
C ARG A 9 6.53 1.68 -1.76
N ALA A 10 6.56 2.37 -0.62
CA ALA A 10 7.36 2.00 0.53
C ALA A 10 6.93 0.63 1.10
N ALA A 11 5.62 0.38 1.23
CA ALA A 11 5.07 -0.87 1.70
C ALA A 11 5.47 -2.05 0.79
N ARG A 12 5.39 -1.89 -0.52
CA ARG A 12 5.92 -2.89 -1.46
C ARG A 12 7.42 -3.11 -1.28
N GLY A 13 8.19 -2.05 -1.10
CA GLY A 13 9.63 -2.14 -0.84
C GLY A 13 9.94 -2.96 0.41
N LEU A 14 9.18 -2.78 1.48
CA LEU A 14 9.32 -3.58 2.71
C LEU A 14 8.98 -5.06 2.52
N LEU A 15 8.04 -5.37 1.63
CA LEU A 15 7.60 -6.74 1.33
C LEU A 15 8.39 -7.40 0.18
N ASP A 16 9.31 -6.68 -0.46
CA ASP A 16 9.95 -7.07 -1.72
C ASP A 16 8.95 -7.48 -2.82
N TRP A 17 7.81 -6.77 -2.88
CA TRP A 17 6.76 -7.03 -3.85
C TRP A 17 6.92 -6.19 -5.12
N SER A 18 6.71 -6.82 -6.27
CA SER A 18 6.45 -6.14 -7.54
C SER A 18 5.06 -5.49 -7.58
N GLN A 19 4.84 -4.57 -8.53
CA GLN A 19 3.49 -4.02 -8.78
C GLN A 19 2.49 -5.11 -9.18
N GLN A 20 2.95 -6.15 -9.87
CA GLN A 20 2.11 -7.29 -10.28
C GLN A 20 1.67 -8.13 -9.09
N GLN A 21 2.57 -8.41 -8.14
CA GLN A 21 2.20 -9.12 -6.91
C GLN A 21 1.17 -8.33 -6.11
N LEU A 22 1.36 -7.02 -5.94
CA LEU A 22 0.36 -6.18 -5.26
C LEU A 22 -0.99 -6.20 -5.99
N ALA A 23 -0.99 -6.08 -7.33
CA ALA A 23 -2.21 -6.14 -8.13
C ALA A 23 -2.97 -7.46 -7.92
N THR A 24 -2.27 -8.58 -7.98
CA THR A 24 -2.84 -9.92 -7.76
C THR A 24 -3.36 -10.07 -6.34
N THR A 25 -2.59 -9.72 -5.31
CA THR A 25 -3.00 -9.89 -3.91
C THR A 25 -4.17 -8.98 -3.52
N ALA A 26 -4.21 -7.75 -4.07
CA ALA A 26 -5.30 -6.80 -3.82
C ALA A 26 -6.54 -7.06 -4.70
N ASN A 27 -6.49 -8.01 -5.65
CA ASN A 27 -7.52 -8.21 -6.66
C ASN A 27 -7.87 -6.90 -7.41
N VAL A 28 -6.85 -6.14 -7.79
CA VAL A 28 -6.95 -4.85 -8.49
C VAL A 28 -6.13 -4.92 -9.77
N GLY A 29 -6.61 -4.33 -10.87
CA GLY A 29 -5.88 -4.32 -12.13
C GLY A 29 -4.49 -3.66 -12.03
N LEU A 30 -3.49 -4.20 -12.74
CA LEU A 30 -2.11 -3.66 -12.73
C LEU A 30 -2.05 -2.18 -13.14
N SER A 31 -2.85 -1.76 -14.13
CA SER A 31 -2.93 -0.37 -14.59
C SER A 31 -3.42 0.57 -13.48
N THR A 32 -4.29 0.08 -12.60
CA THR A 32 -4.77 0.81 -11.42
C THR A 32 -3.65 1.00 -10.40
N ILE A 33 -2.88 -0.06 -10.08
CA ILE A 33 -1.70 0.04 -9.19
C ILE A 33 -0.70 1.07 -9.73
N ARG A 34 -0.35 0.99 -11.01
CA ARG A 34 0.54 1.95 -11.68
C ARG A 34 0.00 3.39 -11.61
N SER A 35 -1.29 3.57 -11.81
CA SER A 35 -1.93 4.89 -11.74
C SER A 35 -1.89 5.48 -10.33
N PHE A 36 -2.06 4.65 -9.30
CA PHE A 36 -1.96 5.09 -7.91
C PHE A 36 -0.55 5.44 -7.51
N GLU A 37 0.43 4.60 -7.82
CA GLU A 37 1.83 4.86 -7.46
C GLU A 37 2.42 6.10 -8.15
N THR A 38 1.87 6.50 -9.30
CA THR A 38 2.26 7.71 -10.03
C THR A 38 1.45 8.96 -9.64
N GLY A 39 0.41 8.82 -8.82
CA GLY A 39 -0.45 9.94 -8.41
C GLY A 39 -1.30 10.54 -9.55
N LYS A 40 -1.38 9.88 -10.71
CA LYS A 40 -2.03 10.41 -11.92
C LYS A 40 -3.56 10.45 -11.86
N ARG A 41 -4.19 9.74 -10.90
CA ARG A 41 -5.65 9.67 -10.78
C ARG A 41 -6.08 9.71 -9.32
N VAL A 42 -7.22 10.36 -9.07
CA VAL A 42 -7.92 10.28 -7.78
C VAL A 42 -8.33 8.83 -7.55
N PRO A 43 -7.95 8.23 -6.41
CA PRO A 43 -8.26 6.83 -6.20
C PRO A 43 -9.73 6.54 -5.97
N ILE A 44 -10.23 5.48 -6.60
CA ILE A 44 -11.54 4.89 -6.27
C ILE A 44 -11.40 4.30 -4.86
N ALA A 45 -12.28 4.71 -3.94
CA ALA A 45 -12.21 4.36 -2.52
C ALA A 45 -12.10 2.84 -2.28
N ASN A 46 -12.88 2.04 -3.03
CA ASN A 46 -12.85 0.58 -2.92
C ASN A 46 -11.48 -0.01 -3.29
N ASN A 47 -10.82 0.50 -4.33
CA ASN A 47 -9.51 0.00 -4.74
C ASN A 47 -8.42 0.39 -3.73
N LEU A 48 -8.50 1.59 -3.13
CA LEU A 48 -7.59 1.95 -2.04
C LEU A 48 -7.75 1.02 -0.84
N GLN A 49 -8.99 0.73 -0.47
CA GLN A 49 -9.26 -0.16 0.65
C GLN A 49 -8.72 -1.57 0.37
N ALA A 50 -8.93 -2.09 -0.83
CA ALA A 50 -8.40 -3.40 -1.23
C ALA A 50 -6.86 -3.44 -1.16
N ILE A 51 -6.19 -2.41 -1.67
CA ILE A 51 -4.72 -2.28 -1.62
C ILE A 51 -4.23 -2.20 -0.18
N ARG A 52 -4.88 -1.37 0.65
CA ARG A 52 -4.53 -1.23 2.06
C ARG A 52 -4.63 -2.58 2.78
N THR A 53 -5.77 -3.25 2.64
CA THR A 53 -6.03 -4.55 3.28
C THR A 53 -5.02 -5.60 2.84
N ALA A 54 -4.66 -5.66 1.55
CA ALA A 54 -3.69 -6.62 1.03
C ALA A 54 -2.29 -6.42 1.66
N LEU A 55 -1.83 -5.17 1.74
CA LEU A 55 -0.54 -4.84 2.35
C LEU A 55 -0.56 -5.10 3.87
N GLU A 56 -1.64 -4.74 4.56
CA GLU A 56 -1.78 -4.99 6.00
C GLU A 56 -1.84 -6.49 6.34
N SER A 57 -2.50 -7.28 5.49
CA SER A 57 -2.56 -8.74 5.62
C SER A 57 -1.21 -9.40 5.39
N ALA A 58 -0.36 -8.81 4.55
CA ALA A 58 1.02 -9.24 4.34
C ALA A 58 1.99 -8.79 5.46
N GLY A 59 1.48 -8.09 6.47
CA GLY A 59 2.26 -7.69 7.64
C GLY A 59 2.74 -6.25 7.62
N VAL A 60 2.28 -5.40 6.70
CA VAL A 60 2.54 -3.95 6.75
C VAL A 60 1.65 -3.28 7.80
N ILE A 61 2.18 -2.27 8.45
CA ILE A 61 1.43 -1.36 9.32
C ILE A 61 1.57 0.05 8.75
N PHE A 62 0.44 0.68 8.43
CA PHE A 62 0.41 2.10 8.06
C PHE A 62 0.47 2.96 9.32
N ILE A 63 1.32 3.98 9.28
CA ILE A 63 1.51 4.93 10.38
C ILE A 63 0.97 6.28 9.92
N ASP A 64 0.04 6.82 10.70
CA ASP A 64 -0.49 8.17 10.46
C ASP A 64 0.55 9.24 10.78
N GLN A 65 0.27 10.46 10.31
CA GLN A 65 1.07 11.61 10.70
C GLN A 65 1.03 11.79 12.22
N ASN A 66 2.17 11.55 12.85
CA ASN A 66 2.35 11.58 14.30
C ASN A 66 3.44 12.58 14.74
N GLY A 67 3.62 13.65 13.96
CA GLY A 67 4.66 14.67 14.16
C GLY A 67 5.87 14.52 13.22
N ASN A 68 6.13 13.33 12.69
CA ASN A 68 7.23 13.06 11.74
C ASN A 68 6.74 12.70 10.33
N GLY A 69 5.48 13.02 10.03
CA GLY A 69 4.82 12.65 8.77
C GLY A 69 4.29 11.21 8.76
N PRO A 70 3.54 10.83 7.70
CA PRO A 70 3.01 9.47 7.55
C PRO A 70 4.09 8.47 7.13
N GLY A 71 3.93 7.21 7.50
CA GLY A 71 4.92 6.16 7.25
C GLY A 71 4.32 4.76 7.07
N VAL A 72 5.20 3.78 6.91
CA VAL A 72 4.89 2.34 6.88
C VAL A 72 6.00 1.57 7.61
N ARG A 73 5.64 0.46 8.25
CA ARG A 73 6.60 -0.48 8.86
C ARG A 73 6.12 -1.92 8.73
N LEU A 74 7.00 -2.89 8.94
CA LEU A 74 6.59 -4.29 9.10
C LEU A 74 6.11 -4.52 10.53
N ARG A 75 5.10 -5.40 10.69
CA ARG A 75 4.73 -5.98 11.96
C ARG A 75 5.90 -6.83 12.46
N ASP A 76 6.10 -6.84 13.78
CA ASP A 76 7.09 -7.73 14.37
C ASP A 76 6.81 -9.17 13.95
N ARG A 77 7.88 -9.89 13.58
CA ARG A 77 7.83 -11.35 13.51
C ARG A 77 7.67 -11.83 14.95
N GLN A 78 6.44 -11.88 15.46
CA GLN A 78 6.22 -12.69 16.65
C GLN A 78 6.54 -14.14 16.27
N GLN A 79 7.40 -14.74 17.08
CA GLN A 79 7.97 -16.08 16.95
C GLN A 79 6.89 -17.15 16.82
#